data_AF-A0A357QQ60-F1
#
_entry.id   AF-A0A357QQ60-F1
#
_cell.length_a   1.000
_cell.length_b   1.000
_cell.length_c   1.000
_cell.angle_alpha   90.00
_cell.angle_beta   90.00
_cell.angle_gamma   90.00
#
_symmetry.space_group_name_H-M   'P 1'
#
loop_
_entity.id
_entity.type
_entity.pdbx_description
1 polymer ?
#
loop_
_entity_poly.entity_id
_entity_poly.type
_entity_poly.pdbx_seq_one_letter_code
_entity_poly.pdbx_strand_id
1 'polypeptide(L)'
;MRKILTGLFLLISITSFSQTVKELEYELSYFNSEEEWGNKKDIAFNLLKIDSLNANAINYLVEVYGRNDKKDSISWLFEKLIKEHPRSPEPYLIRVREQNAHFAGLTYTQQINFLKEANKLDSVNTEAIYTLGKLYYELFIQEFNKNKKNANLDFYSSNAIQYFSKLCNQNEEYKETLRFPLIQLTNYTGDLNKKKQYESYNIQSSYFPISAFVDLPKEWQTNFSVNVIDYVSGSDFNYYGVEFAIFSINWYSKHLTALEEPVLSDSLPTKIFRFTYLRTFDNPIVIGIENTNDTISIYWKVSDGAGGYEPGKLIENRKKELTVADWEKIENKVNSIKFWNLPTVEKSLLGSDGSQWIFEGKTLGNYHVVDRWCGGIIYSVCKDLIKLTDLEIKENDIY
;
A
#
# COMPACT_ATOMS: atom_id res chain seq x y z
N MET A 1 16.53 20.64 80.17
CA MET A 1 16.78 21.41 78.94
C MET A 1 17.50 20.55 77.91
N ARG A 2 16.78 20.05 76.90
CA ARG A 2 17.22 19.90 75.49
C ARG A 2 16.11 19.16 74.74
N LYS A 3 15.40 19.91 73.89
CA LYS A 3 14.47 19.35 72.89
C LYS A 3 15.31 18.71 71.79
N ILE A 4 15.10 17.42 71.52
CA ILE A 4 15.60 16.77 70.31
C ILE A 4 14.52 16.96 69.26
N LEU A 5 14.85 17.72 68.21
CA LEU A 5 14.02 17.96 67.04
C LEU A 5 14.29 16.81 66.07
N THR A 6 13.36 15.87 65.93
CA THR A 6 13.37 14.85 64.88
C THR A 6 12.89 15.47 63.58
N GLY A 7 13.84 15.75 62.66
CA GLY A 7 13.54 16.15 61.29
C GLY A 7 13.11 14.94 60.47
N LEU A 8 11.88 14.97 59.97
CA LEU A 8 11.35 14.02 58.99
C LEU A 8 11.85 14.45 57.60
N PHE A 9 12.81 13.73 57.04
CA PHE A 9 13.23 13.90 55.64
C PHE A 9 12.20 13.21 54.74
N LEU A 10 11.34 14.00 54.09
CA LEU A 10 10.50 13.50 52.99
C LEU A 10 11.39 13.38 51.74
N LEU A 11 11.72 12.15 51.35
CA LEU A 11 12.25 11.85 50.02
C LEU A 11 11.10 11.98 49.02
N ILE A 12 11.01 13.14 48.37
CA ILE A 12 10.16 13.32 47.19
C ILE A 12 10.90 12.67 46.02
N SER A 13 10.55 11.43 45.70
CA SER A 13 10.89 10.82 44.42
C SER A 13 10.13 11.55 43.32
N ILE A 14 10.78 12.53 42.69
CA ILE A 14 10.30 13.11 41.43
C ILE A 14 10.51 12.03 40.37
N THR A 15 9.48 11.22 40.13
CA THR A 15 9.40 10.45 38.88
C THR A 15 9.13 11.46 37.77
N SER A 16 10.18 11.93 37.11
CA SER A 16 10.04 12.64 35.85
C SER A 16 9.42 11.67 34.84
N PHE A 17 8.13 11.84 34.54
CA PHE A 17 7.50 11.13 33.43
C PHE A 17 8.17 11.62 32.14
N SER A 18 9.14 10.86 31.64
CA SER A 18 9.66 11.04 30.28
C SER A 18 8.56 10.60 29.32
N GLN A 19 8.22 11.44 28.35
CA GLN A 19 7.33 11.05 27.25
C GLN A 19 7.90 9.82 26.54
N THR A 20 7.02 8.94 26.10
CA THR A 20 7.36 7.76 25.30
C THR A 20 7.62 8.14 23.84
N VAL A 21 8.31 7.26 23.10
CA VAL A 21 8.51 7.40 21.64
C VAL A 21 7.17 7.63 20.93
N LYS A 22 6.15 6.81 21.25
CA LYS A 22 4.83 6.90 20.62
C LYS A 22 4.11 8.22 20.91
N GLU A 23 4.23 8.75 22.13
CA GLU A 23 3.66 10.06 22.48
C GLU A 23 4.36 11.19 21.72
N LEU A 24 5.69 11.15 21.63
CA LEU A 24 6.46 12.13 20.87
C LEU A 24 6.18 12.06 19.36
N GLU A 25 6.03 10.86 18.79
CA GLU A 25 5.63 10.68 17.39
C GLU A 25 4.22 11.20 17.12
N TYR A 26 3.29 10.95 18.04
CA TYR A 26 1.94 11.52 17.96
C TYR A 26 1.97 13.04 18.04
N GLU A 27 2.69 13.61 18.99
CA GLU A 27 2.84 15.06 19.12
C GLU A 27 3.49 15.69 17.89
N LEU A 28 4.45 15.01 17.26
CA LEU A 28 5.12 15.47 16.05
C LEU A 28 4.20 15.44 14.82
N SER A 29 3.33 14.43 14.71
CA SER A 29 2.41 14.23 13.58
C SER A 29 1.12 15.04 13.69
N TYR A 30 0.66 15.33 14.90
CA TYR A 30 -0.52 16.16 15.14
C TYR A 30 -0.26 17.61 14.73
N PHE A 31 -1.22 18.28 14.11
CA PHE A 31 -1.12 19.71 13.78
C PHE A 31 -2.35 20.45 14.32
N ASN A 32 -2.12 21.47 15.15
CA ASN A 32 -3.17 22.37 15.59
C ASN A 32 -3.25 23.55 14.63
N SER A 33 -4.46 24.01 14.28
CA SER A 33 -4.68 25.10 13.32
C SER A 33 -4.03 26.44 13.72
N GLU A 34 -3.71 26.61 15.01
CA GLU A 34 -3.02 27.79 15.55
C GLU A 34 -1.49 27.67 15.58
N GLU A 35 -0.93 26.52 15.18
CA GLU A 35 0.49 26.25 15.26
C GLU A 35 1.24 26.66 13.98
N GLU A 36 2.35 27.39 14.11
CA GLU A 36 3.24 27.65 12.97
C GLU A 36 4.04 26.39 12.62
N TRP A 37 4.04 26.06 11.34
CA TRP A 37 4.80 24.92 10.82
C TRP A 37 6.31 25.08 11.08
N GLY A 38 6.94 24.03 11.61
CA GLY A 38 8.38 24.00 11.94
C GLY A 38 8.74 24.28 13.42
N ASN A 39 7.75 24.55 14.28
CA ASN A 39 7.98 24.82 15.71
C ASN A 39 8.23 23.57 16.58
N LYS A 40 8.09 22.35 16.04
CA LYS A 40 8.31 21.09 16.79
C LYS A 40 9.71 20.51 16.69
N LYS A 41 10.71 21.31 16.29
CA LYS A 41 12.11 20.84 16.20
C LYS A 41 12.61 20.27 17.53
N ASP A 42 12.23 20.87 18.66
CA ASP A 42 12.65 20.39 19.98
C ASP A 42 12.06 19.01 20.30
N ILE A 43 10.82 18.74 19.89
CA ILE A 43 10.18 17.43 19.99
C ILE A 43 10.95 16.42 19.13
N ALA A 44 11.23 16.76 17.86
CA ALA A 44 12.02 15.89 16.99
C ALA A 44 13.43 15.61 17.56
N PHE A 45 14.13 16.61 18.11
CA PHE A 45 15.44 16.39 18.73
C PHE A 45 15.34 15.59 20.03
N ASN A 46 14.30 15.75 20.83
CA ASN A 46 14.08 14.92 22.01
C ASN A 46 13.80 13.46 21.62
N LEU A 47 13.03 13.25 20.56
CA LEU A 47 12.79 11.93 20.00
C LEU A 47 14.10 11.29 19.53
N LEU A 48 14.98 12.04 18.84
CA LEU A 48 16.32 11.56 18.45
C LEU A 48 17.30 11.31 19.60
N LYS A 49 17.04 11.82 20.81
CA LYS A 49 17.83 11.44 21.99
C LYS A 49 17.43 10.07 22.53
N ILE A 50 16.19 9.66 22.31
CA ILE A 50 15.62 8.39 22.79
C ILE A 50 15.82 7.30 21.73
N ASP A 51 15.51 7.63 20.48
CA ASP A 51 15.66 6.79 19.29
C ASP A 51 16.36 7.60 18.20
N SER A 52 17.67 7.47 18.12
CA SER A 52 18.54 8.29 17.26
C SER A 52 18.34 8.06 15.76
N LEU A 53 17.61 7.03 15.37
CA LEU A 53 17.25 6.74 13.98
C LEU A 53 15.74 6.82 13.74
N ASN A 54 14.99 7.50 14.62
CA ASN A 54 13.56 7.66 14.47
C ASN A 54 13.22 8.38 13.15
N ALA A 55 12.57 7.67 12.22
CA ALA A 55 12.28 8.18 10.89
C ALA A 55 11.32 9.38 10.92
N ASN A 56 10.34 9.41 11.82
CA ASN A 56 9.39 10.52 11.93
C ASN A 56 10.11 11.82 12.31
N ALA A 57 11.01 11.77 13.29
CA ALA A 57 11.83 12.91 13.68
C ALA A 57 12.76 13.37 12.56
N ILE A 58 13.45 12.43 11.87
CA ILE A 58 14.36 12.77 10.78
C ILE A 58 13.60 13.41 9.62
N ASN A 59 12.49 12.80 9.17
CA ASN A 59 11.65 13.32 8.10
C ASN A 59 11.15 14.73 8.42
N TYR A 60 10.67 14.96 9.64
CA TYR A 60 10.24 16.28 10.09
C TYR A 60 11.37 17.31 10.00
N LEU A 61 12.56 16.98 10.51
CA LEU A 61 13.71 17.89 10.46
C LEU A 61 14.16 18.17 9.03
N VAL A 62 14.19 17.15 8.18
CA VAL A 62 14.53 17.28 6.76
C VAL A 62 13.55 18.20 6.05
N GLU A 63 12.25 18.02 6.29
CA GLU A 63 11.21 18.88 5.74
C GLU A 63 11.39 20.33 6.22
N VAL A 64 11.55 20.54 7.54
CA VAL A 64 11.82 21.85 8.16
C VAL A 64 13.02 22.55 7.52
N TYR A 65 14.14 21.87 7.36
CA TYR A 65 15.29 22.46 6.70
C TYR A 65 15.04 22.71 5.21
N GLY A 66 14.40 21.77 4.51
CA GLY A 66 14.10 21.85 3.09
C GLY A 66 13.23 23.04 2.73
N ARG A 67 12.11 23.25 3.44
CA ARG A 67 11.21 24.41 3.20
C ARG A 67 11.84 25.75 3.56
N ASN A 68 12.92 25.76 4.34
CA ASN A 68 13.68 26.96 4.69
C ASN A 68 14.97 27.12 3.85
N ASP A 69 15.11 26.37 2.75
CA ASP A 69 16.29 26.34 1.87
C ASP A 69 17.62 26.01 2.57
N LYS A 70 17.58 25.26 3.68
CA LYS A 70 18.74 24.88 4.50
C LYS A 70 19.29 23.51 4.15
N LYS A 71 19.63 23.29 2.88
CA LYS A 71 20.15 21.99 2.38
C LYS A 71 21.43 21.53 3.09
N ASP A 72 22.30 22.46 3.49
CA ASP A 72 23.51 22.14 4.25
C ASP A 72 23.19 21.56 5.64
N SER A 73 22.09 21.99 6.27
CA SER A 73 21.63 21.43 7.54
C SER A 73 21.14 19.99 7.38
N ILE A 74 20.51 19.67 6.24
CA ILE A 74 20.12 18.28 5.90
C ILE A 74 21.38 17.44 5.71
N SER A 75 22.36 17.92 4.94
CA SER A 75 23.63 17.21 4.74
C SER A 75 24.35 16.95 6.06
N TRP A 76 24.47 17.96 6.93
CA TRP A 76 25.10 17.83 8.24
C TRP A 76 24.35 16.85 9.15
N LEU A 77 23.02 16.89 9.15
CA LEU A 77 22.20 15.93 9.90
C LEU A 77 22.54 14.49 9.51
N PHE A 78 22.55 14.18 8.22
CA PHE A 78 22.87 12.83 7.76
C PHE A 78 24.33 12.44 7.95
N GLU A 79 25.29 13.36 7.80
CA GLU A 79 26.69 13.11 8.12
C GLU A 79 26.88 12.73 9.59
N LYS A 80 26.19 13.44 10.49
CA LYS A 80 26.17 13.11 11.91
C LYS A 80 25.57 11.72 12.16
N LEU A 81 24.39 11.43 11.60
CA LEU A 81 23.73 10.13 11.76
C LEU A 81 24.58 8.97 11.24
N ILE A 82 25.21 9.12 10.08
CA ILE A 82 26.12 8.11 9.50
C ILE A 82 27.34 7.90 10.42
N LYS A 83 27.91 8.98 10.96
CA LYS A 83 29.07 8.89 11.86
C LYS A 83 28.72 8.22 13.18
N GLU A 84 27.52 8.48 13.72
CA GLU A 84 27.03 7.89 14.97
C GLU A 84 26.59 6.43 14.77
N HIS A 85 26.17 6.05 13.56
CA HIS A 85 25.68 4.70 13.23
C HIS A 85 26.42 4.07 12.03
N PRO A 86 27.75 3.87 12.09
CA PRO A 86 28.58 3.49 10.93
C PRO A 86 28.30 2.09 10.38
N ARG A 87 27.56 1.25 11.12
CA ARG A 87 27.17 -0.11 10.70
C ARG A 87 25.69 -0.23 10.34
N SER A 88 24.93 0.86 10.42
CA SER A 88 23.50 0.85 10.11
C SER A 88 23.27 1.30 8.67
N PRO A 89 22.47 0.55 7.87
CA PRO A 89 22.03 1.03 6.56
C PRO A 89 20.99 2.17 6.68
N GLU A 90 20.31 2.30 7.83
CA GLU A 90 19.13 3.15 8.00
C GLU A 90 19.36 4.65 7.68
N PRO A 91 20.46 5.30 8.10
CA PRO A 91 20.72 6.70 7.73
C PRO A 91 20.74 6.92 6.21
N TYR A 92 21.25 5.94 5.46
CA TYR A 92 21.29 5.99 4.01
C TYR A 92 19.91 5.77 3.40
N LEU A 93 19.13 4.82 3.93
CA LEU A 93 17.76 4.52 3.49
C LEU A 93 16.84 5.71 3.72
N ILE A 94 16.78 6.23 4.95
CA ILE A 94 15.95 7.40 5.29
C ILE A 94 16.29 8.58 4.38
N ARG A 95 17.57 8.81 4.08
CA ARG A 95 18.02 9.93 3.23
C ARG A 95 17.47 9.88 1.81
N VAL A 96 17.26 8.70 1.26
CA VAL A 96 16.84 8.51 -0.15
C VAL A 96 15.34 8.29 -0.32
N ARG A 97 14.57 8.14 0.77
CA ARG A 97 13.10 8.13 0.70
C ARG A 97 12.62 9.40 0.01
N GLU A 98 11.60 9.28 -0.85
CA GLU A 98 11.20 10.28 -1.84
C GLU A 98 11.13 11.72 -1.29
N GLN A 99 10.42 11.90 -0.17
CA GLN A 99 10.27 13.20 0.49
C GLN A 99 11.64 13.78 0.91
N ASN A 100 12.48 12.98 1.55
CA ASN A 100 13.79 13.43 2.03
C ASN A 100 14.76 13.71 0.89
N ALA A 101 14.77 12.85 -0.13
CA ALA A 101 15.57 13.06 -1.33
C ALA A 101 15.19 14.36 -2.06
N HIS A 102 13.89 14.66 -2.13
CA HIS A 102 13.37 15.90 -2.68
C HIS A 102 13.88 17.13 -1.92
N PHE A 103 13.67 17.20 -0.60
CA PHE A 103 14.11 18.33 0.21
C PHE A 103 15.64 18.48 0.27
N ALA A 104 16.36 17.37 0.25
CA ALA A 104 17.82 17.36 0.15
C ALA A 104 18.33 17.74 -1.25
N GLY A 105 17.47 17.75 -2.28
CA GLY A 105 17.84 18.03 -3.67
C GLY A 105 18.78 16.97 -4.26
N LEU A 106 18.59 15.69 -3.92
CA LEU A 106 19.46 14.61 -4.37
C LEU A 106 19.17 14.22 -5.82
N THR A 107 20.24 14.14 -6.62
CA THR A 107 20.19 13.52 -7.95
C THR A 107 20.02 12.01 -7.86
N TYR A 108 19.50 11.37 -8.91
CA TYR A 108 19.44 9.90 -9.01
C TYR A 108 20.79 9.22 -8.74
N THR A 109 21.89 9.79 -9.24
CA THR A 109 23.24 9.26 -9.00
C THR A 109 23.61 9.31 -7.52
N GLN A 110 23.30 10.39 -6.81
CA GLN A 110 23.54 10.49 -5.37
C GLN A 110 22.68 9.48 -4.59
N GLN A 111 21.40 9.35 -4.93
CA GLN A 111 20.50 8.37 -4.30
C GLN A 111 21.02 6.94 -4.49
N ILE A 112 21.39 6.56 -5.73
CA ILE A 112 21.97 5.24 -6.03
C ILE A 112 23.26 5.00 -5.23
N ASN A 113 24.11 6.01 -5.06
CA ASN A 113 25.34 5.86 -4.28
C ASN A 113 25.05 5.61 -2.79
N PHE A 114 24.11 6.35 -2.19
CA PHE A 114 23.70 6.10 -0.80
C PHE A 114 23.06 4.72 -0.63
N LEU A 115 22.21 4.30 -1.56
CA LEU A 115 21.62 2.96 -1.55
C LEU A 115 22.66 1.85 -1.72
N LYS A 116 23.69 2.07 -2.53
CA LYS A 116 24.82 1.12 -2.64
C LYS A 116 25.58 1.00 -1.33
N GLU A 117 25.78 2.09 -0.58
CA GLU A 117 26.34 2.03 0.78
C GLU A 117 25.41 1.27 1.73
N ALA A 118 24.09 1.53 1.70
CA ALA A 118 23.11 0.79 2.48
C ALA A 118 23.18 -0.73 2.19
N ASN A 119 23.16 -1.11 0.91
CA ASN A 119 23.23 -2.51 0.48
C ASN A 119 24.62 -3.15 0.71
N LYS A 120 25.70 -2.38 0.91
CA LYS A 120 26.99 -2.92 1.38
C LYS A 120 26.93 -3.28 2.86
N LEU A 121 26.26 -2.45 3.67
CA LEU A 121 26.11 -2.66 5.10
C LEU A 121 25.13 -3.80 5.40
N ASP A 122 24.07 -3.91 4.62
CA ASP A 122 23.10 -5.00 4.68
C ASP A 122 22.69 -5.43 3.26
N SER A 123 23.33 -6.50 2.78
CA SER A 123 23.12 -7.00 1.42
C SER A 123 21.81 -7.76 1.22
N VAL A 124 21.03 -7.99 2.28
CA VAL A 124 19.70 -8.60 2.18
C VAL A 124 18.58 -7.61 2.49
N ASN A 125 18.93 -6.34 2.72
CA ASN A 125 17.96 -5.29 3.01
C ASN A 125 17.01 -5.08 1.83
N THR A 126 15.74 -5.37 2.06
CA THR A 126 14.70 -5.36 1.04
C THR A 126 14.43 -3.95 0.50
N GLU A 127 14.38 -2.93 1.37
CA GLU A 127 14.19 -1.53 0.96
C GLU A 127 15.33 -1.07 0.05
N ALA A 128 16.59 -1.35 0.43
CA ALA A 128 17.75 -1.00 -0.37
C ALA A 128 17.71 -1.61 -1.78
N ILE A 129 17.44 -2.92 -1.86
CA ILE A 129 17.46 -3.67 -3.12
C ILE A 129 16.28 -3.25 -4.00
N TYR A 130 15.07 -3.14 -3.44
CA TYR A 130 13.90 -2.68 -4.17
C TYR A 130 14.09 -1.28 -4.75
N THR A 131 14.52 -0.32 -3.91
CA THR A 131 14.71 1.08 -4.34
C THR A 131 15.84 1.20 -5.37
N LEU A 132 16.93 0.42 -5.27
CA LEU A 132 17.93 0.35 -6.33
C LEU A 132 17.32 -0.11 -7.66
N GLY A 133 16.55 -1.22 -7.64
CA GLY A 133 15.86 -1.71 -8.83
C GLY A 133 14.93 -0.67 -9.44
N LYS A 134 14.11 -0.01 -8.60
CA LYS A 134 13.15 1.03 -9.00
C LYS A 134 13.85 2.23 -9.63
N LEU A 135 14.90 2.79 -9.02
CA LEU A 135 15.63 3.94 -9.59
C LEU A 135 16.32 3.59 -10.91
N TYR A 136 16.91 2.40 -11.05
CA TYR A 136 17.48 1.99 -12.33
C TYR A 136 16.41 1.79 -13.41
N TYR A 137 15.25 1.24 -13.04
CA TYR A 137 14.13 1.11 -13.96
C TYR A 137 13.58 2.48 -14.39
N GLU A 138 13.45 3.41 -13.45
CA GLU A 138 13.01 4.77 -13.75
C GLU A 138 13.99 5.51 -14.68
N LEU A 139 15.30 5.42 -14.42
CA LEU A 139 16.33 5.95 -15.31
C LEU A 139 16.28 5.32 -16.70
N PHE A 140 15.99 4.02 -16.80
CA PHE A 140 15.77 3.34 -18.08
C PHE A 140 14.59 3.97 -18.84
N ILE A 141 13.42 4.13 -18.22
CA ILE A 141 12.24 4.74 -18.84
C ILE A 141 12.52 6.19 -19.26
N GLN A 142 13.09 7.00 -18.36
CA GLN A 142 13.42 8.40 -18.64
C GLN A 142 14.38 8.53 -19.81
N GLU A 143 15.42 7.69 -19.86
CA GLU A 143 16.40 7.72 -20.95
C GLU A 143 15.78 7.21 -22.26
N PHE A 144 14.94 6.17 -22.21
CA PHE A 144 14.27 5.63 -23.39
C PHE A 144 13.37 6.69 -24.05
N ASN A 145 12.66 7.47 -23.23
CA ASN A 145 11.82 8.57 -23.67
C ASN A 145 12.62 9.75 -24.27
N LYS A 146 13.86 9.98 -23.82
CA LYS A 146 14.75 11.01 -24.37
C LYS A 146 15.46 10.57 -25.65
N ASN A 147 16.10 9.41 -25.61
CA ASN A 147 16.88 8.86 -26.73
C ASN A 147 16.86 7.33 -26.74
N LYS A 148 16.08 6.77 -27.67
CA LYS A 148 15.86 5.32 -27.85
C LYS A 148 17.11 4.49 -28.22
N LYS A 149 18.25 5.13 -28.51
CA LYS A 149 19.52 4.47 -28.88
C LYS A 149 20.67 4.80 -27.91
N ASN A 150 20.37 5.24 -26.69
CA ASN A 150 21.41 5.58 -25.73
C ASN A 150 22.11 4.33 -25.18
N ALA A 151 23.44 4.34 -25.16
CA ALA A 151 24.27 3.29 -24.58
C ALA A 151 23.99 3.02 -23.08
N ASN A 152 23.41 3.98 -22.36
CA ASN A 152 23.07 3.83 -20.95
C ASN A 152 21.85 2.93 -20.70
N LEU A 153 21.00 2.69 -21.71
CA LEU A 153 19.79 1.87 -21.56
C LEU A 153 20.12 0.43 -21.14
N ASP A 154 21.17 -0.14 -21.70
CA ASP A 154 21.61 -1.50 -21.37
C ASP A 154 22.16 -1.59 -19.94
N PHE A 155 22.84 -0.54 -19.49
CA PHE A 155 23.33 -0.44 -18.12
C PHE A 155 22.18 -0.36 -17.10
N TYR A 156 21.21 0.51 -17.33
CA TYR A 156 20.06 0.69 -16.44
C TYR A 156 19.16 -0.56 -16.41
N SER A 157 18.82 -1.12 -17.57
CA SER A 157 18.01 -2.34 -17.66
C SER A 157 18.68 -3.53 -16.98
N SER A 158 19.99 -3.74 -17.20
CA SER A 158 20.74 -4.84 -16.58
C SER A 158 20.77 -4.73 -15.05
N ASN A 159 20.99 -3.52 -14.51
CA ASN A 159 20.97 -3.31 -13.06
C ASN A 159 19.57 -3.52 -12.49
N ALA A 160 18.52 -2.97 -13.11
CA ALA A 160 17.15 -3.16 -12.66
C ALA A 160 16.76 -4.65 -12.62
N ILE A 161 17.06 -5.42 -13.69
CA ILE A 161 16.86 -6.87 -13.73
C ILE A 161 17.61 -7.56 -12.58
N GLN A 162 18.86 -7.17 -12.34
CA GLN A 162 19.69 -7.78 -11.29
C GLN A 162 19.08 -7.58 -9.90
N TYR A 163 18.71 -6.35 -9.53
CA TYR A 163 18.15 -6.06 -8.21
C TYR A 163 16.76 -6.67 -8.02
N PHE A 164 15.88 -6.55 -9.03
CA PHE A 164 14.55 -7.17 -8.94
C PHE A 164 14.62 -8.70 -8.88
N SER A 165 15.48 -9.34 -9.69
CA SER A 165 15.67 -10.80 -9.63
C SER A 165 16.26 -11.24 -8.31
N LYS A 166 17.19 -10.45 -7.74
CA LYS A 166 17.74 -10.71 -6.40
C LYS A 166 16.62 -10.71 -5.35
N LEU A 167 15.69 -9.76 -5.42
CA LEU A 167 14.55 -9.68 -4.50
C LEU A 167 13.60 -10.88 -4.66
N CYS A 168 13.25 -11.25 -5.88
CA CYS A 168 12.44 -12.44 -6.17
C CYS A 168 13.07 -13.75 -5.69
N ASN A 169 14.41 -13.83 -5.64
CA ASN A 169 15.13 -14.97 -5.11
C ASN A 169 15.20 -14.98 -3.57
N GLN A 170 15.09 -13.81 -2.93
CA GLN A 170 15.09 -13.67 -1.48
C GLN A 170 13.72 -13.93 -0.87
N ASN A 171 12.67 -13.41 -1.50
CA ASN A 171 11.28 -13.65 -1.10
C ASN A 171 10.42 -13.81 -2.36
N GLU A 172 9.73 -14.94 -2.45
CA GLU A 172 8.90 -15.27 -3.60
C GLU A 172 7.68 -14.36 -3.76
N GLU A 173 7.21 -13.69 -2.71
CA GLU A 173 6.09 -12.74 -2.77
C GLU A 173 6.37 -11.61 -3.78
N TYR A 174 7.63 -11.19 -3.92
CA TYR A 174 8.03 -10.18 -4.91
C TYR A 174 7.85 -10.62 -6.35
N LYS A 175 7.73 -11.93 -6.62
CA LYS A 175 7.50 -12.44 -7.98
C LYS A 175 6.16 -11.97 -8.54
N GLU A 176 5.14 -11.78 -7.68
CA GLU A 176 3.82 -11.31 -8.11
C GLU A 176 3.88 -9.89 -8.69
N THR A 177 4.62 -8.99 -8.03
CA THR A 177 4.71 -7.56 -8.34
C THR A 177 5.84 -7.26 -9.33
N LEU A 178 7.02 -7.86 -9.16
CA LEU A 178 8.20 -7.57 -9.97
C LEU A 178 8.19 -8.27 -11.34
N ARG A 179 7.30 -9.24 -11.58
CA ARG A 179 7.17 -9.84 -12.92
C ARG A 179 6.87 -8.80 -14.00
N PHE A 180 6.12 -7.74 -13.70
CA PHE A 180 5.78 -6.70 -14.69
C PHE A 180 7.03 -5.97 -15.21
N PRO A 181 7.83 -5.27 -14.37
CA PRO A 181 9.04 -4.62 -14.86
C PRO A 181 10.06 -5.63 -15.41
N LEU A 182 10.17 -6.83 -14.83
CA LEU A 182 11.09 -7.87 -15.32
C LEU A 182 10.73 -8.38 -16.73
N ILE A 183 9.44 -8.61 -17.02
CA ILE A 183 8.96 -8.99 -18.36
C ILE A 183 9.24 -7.87 -19.36
N GLN A 184 8.97 -6.62 -19.00
CA GLN A 184 9.21 -5.49 -19.89
C GLN A 184 10.72 -5.33 -20.20
N LEU A 185 11.57 -5.39 -19.17
CA LEU A 185 13.02 -5.26 -19.33
C LEU A 185 13.63 -6.42 -20.13
N THR A 186 13.17 -7.66 -19.92
CA THR A 186 13.67 -8.81 -20.69
C THR A 186 13.18 -8.84 -22.13
N ASN A 187 12.00 -8.29 -22.42
CA ASN A 187 11.59 -8.00 -23.80
C ASN A 187 12.55 -6.99 -24.44
N TYR A 188 12.93 -5.92 -23.73
CA TYR A 188 13.89 -4.94 -24.23
C TYR A 188 15.26 -5.57 -24.54
N THR A 189 15.81 -6.36 -23.62
CA THR A 189 17.14 -7.00 -23.82
C THR A 189 17.13 -8.18 -24.79
N GLY A 190 15.94 -8.65 -25.22
CA GLY A 190 15.79 -9.82 -26.08
C GLY A 190 16.03 -11.17 -25.37
N ASP A 191 16.00 -11.22 -24.04
CA ASP A 191 16.20 -12.47 -23.27
C ASP A 191 14.88 -13.24 -23.15
N LEU A 192 14.54 -13.98 -24.20
CA LEU A 192 13.28 -14.72 -24.31
C LEU A 192 13.15 -15.85 -23.25
N ASN A 193 14.26 -16.37 -22.73
CA ASN A 193 14.23 -17.44 -21.73
C ASN A 193 13.82 -16.87 -20.37
N LYS A 194 14.45 -15.77 -19.93
CA LYS A 194 14.05 -15.10 -18.69
C LYS A 194 12.65 -14.51 -18.78
N LYS A 195 12.26 -13.96 -19.94
CA LYS A 195 10.88 -13.50 -20.16
C LYS A 195 9.88 -14.60 -19.82
N LYS A 196 10.03 -15.79 -20.43
CA LYS A 196 9.14 -16.94 -20.16
C LYS A 196 9.14 -17.35 -18.69
N GLN A 197 10.31 -17.31 -18.05
CA GLN A 197 10.43 -17.58 -16.61
C GLN A 197 9.59 -16.58 -15.79
N TYR A 198 9.68 -15.28 -16.07
CA TYR A 198 8.93 -14.26 -15.34
C TYR A 198 7.43 -14.30 -15.66
N GLU A 199 7.04 -14.64 -16.89
CA GLU A 199 5.64 -14.88 -17.28
C GLU A 199 5.02 -16.07 -16.53
N SER A 200 5.83 -17.06 -16.16
CA SER A 200 5.37 -18.21 -15.37
C SER A 200 5.21 -17.93 -13.87
N TYR A 201 5.55 -16.73 -13.38
CA TYR A 201 5.32 -16.37 -11.99
C TYR A 201 3.81 -16.28 -11.72
N ASN A 202 3.28 -17.34 -11.08
CA ASN A 202 1.89 -17.49 -10.69
C ASN A 202 1.79 -17.56 -9.17
N ILE A 203 1.96 -16.42 -8.53
CA ILE A 203 1.88 -16.25 -7.08
C ILE A 203 0.83 -15.17 -6.81
N GLN A 204 0.01 -15.44 -5.80
CA GLN A 204 -0.88 -14.46 -5.20
C GLN A 204 -0.52 -14.40 -3.72
N SER A 205 0.06 -13.28 -3.30
CA SER A 205 0.51 -13.02 -1.92
C SER A 205 -0.56 -12.32 -1.07
N SER A 206 -1.64 -11.86 -1.70
CA SER A 206 -2.67 -11.00 -1.09
C SER A 206 -4.09 -11.56 -1.31
N TYR A 207 -5.11 -10.87 -0.78
CA TYR A 207 -6.52 -11.27 -0.98
C TYR A 207 -6.98 -11.24 -2.44
N PHE A 208 -6.31 -10.42 -3.25
CA PHE A 208 -6.64 -10.24 -4.65
C PHE A 208 -5.40 -10.46 -5.51
N PRO A 209 -5.56 -11.02 -6.72
CA PRO A 209 -4.45 -11.14 -7.67
C PRO A 209 -4.08 -9.76 -8.20
N ILE A 210 -2.81 -9.37 -8.07
CA ILE A 210 -2.38 -8.02 -8.49
C ILE A 210 -2.69 -7.72 -9.97
N SER A 211 -2.64 -8.75 -10.83
CA SER A 211 -2.91 -8.60 -12.27
C SER A 211 -4.32 -8.10 -12.57
N ALA A 212 -5.26 -8.24 -11.65
CA ALA A 212 -6.58 -7.67 -11.81
C ALA A 212 -6.57 -6.13 -11.66
N PHE A 213 -5.66 -5.56 -10.86
CA PHE A 213 -5.68 -4.14 -10.46
C PHE A 213 -4.67 -3.26 -11.20
N VAL A 214 -3.67 -3.84 -11.84
CA VAL A 214 -2.54 -3.09 -12.43
C VAL A 214 -2.95 -2.24 -13.66
N ASP A 215 -4.01 -2.64 -14.37
CA ASP A 215 -4.65 -1.88 -15.49
C ASP A 215 -3.68 -1.18 -16.45
N LEU A 216 -2.69 -1.94 -16.94
CA LEU A 216 -1.70 -1.44 -17.90
C LEU A 216 -2.24 -1.44 -19.35
N PRO A 217 -1.72 -0.57 -20.24
CA PRO A 217 -2.02 -0.61 -21.67
C PRO A 217 -1.67 -1.97 -22.29
N LYS A 218 -2.40 -2.41 -23.32
CA LYS A 218 -2.22 -3.76 -23.92
C LYS A 218 -0.78 -4.06 -24.36
N GLU A 219 -0.07 -3.03 -24.80
CA GLU A 219 1.30 -3.09 -25.31
C GLU A 219 2.37 -2.86 -24.23
N TRP A 220 2.04 -2.82 -22.94
CA TRP A 220 2.98 -2.48 -21.86
C TRP A 220 4.27 -3.30 -21.89
N GLN A 221 4.21 -4.57 -22.34
CA GLN A 221 5.37 -5.45 -22.40
C GLN A 221 6.44 -5.00 -23.40
N THR A 222 6.03 -4.31 -24.47
CA THR A 222 6.91 -3.89 -25.58
C THR A 222 6.96 -2.37 -25.75
N ASN A 223 6.12 -1.64 -25.02
CA ASN A 223 6.16 -0.20 -24.93
C ASN A 223 7.02 0.23 -23.74
N PHE A 224 8.32 0.41 -24.00
CA PHE A 224 9.32 0.82 -23.00
C PHE A 224 9.23 2.30 -22.58
N SER A 225 8.22 3.02 -23.04
CA SER A 225 7.87 4.36 -22.53
C SER A 225 6.89 4.29 -21.35
N VAL A 226 6.27 3.14 -21.11
CA VAL A 226 5.35 2.91 -19.99
C VAL A 226 6.14 2.48 -18.76
N ASN A 227 6.15 3.31 -17.72
CA ASN A 227 6.57 2.91 -16.38
C ASN A 227 5.47 2.01 -15.80
N VAL A 228 5.69 0.70 -15.72
CA VAL A 228 4.66 -0.25 -15.22
C VAL A 228 4.53 -0.26 -13.70
N ILE A 229 5.50 0.34 -12.98
CA ILE A 229 5.50 0.43 -11.52
C ILE A 229 4.58 1.59 -11.08
N ASP A 230 4.83 2.79 -11.63
CA ASP A 230 4.10 4.02 -11.33
C ASP A 230 3.43 4.55 -12.63
N TYR A 231 2.52 3.79 -13.21
CA TYR A 231 1.91 4.16 -14.50
C TYR A 231 0.91 5.30 -14.28
N VAL A 232 1.13 6.44 -14.95
CA VAL A 232 0.14 7.53 -15.00
C VAL A 232 -0.39 7.65 -16.41
N SER A 233 -1.70 7.51 -16.56
CA SER A 233 -2.33 7.64 -17.87
C SER A 233 -2.52 9.11 -18.24
N GLY A 234 -1.92 9.52 -19.35
CA GLY A 234 -1.94 10.92 -19.79
C GLY A 234 -3.31 11.44 -20.26
N SER A 235 -4.30 10.57 -20.47
CA SER A 235 -5.65 10.97 -20.91
C SER A 235 -6.57 11.42 -19.77
N ASP A 236 -6.34 10.91 -18.57
CA ASP A 236 -7.25 11.00 -17.42
C ASP A 236 -6.50 11.34 -16.11
N PHE A 237 -5.17 11.48 -16.15
CA PHE A 237 -4.30 11.77 -14.99
C PHE A 237 -4.47 10.80 -13.82
N ASN A 238 -5.00 9.61 -14.09
CA ASN A 238 -5.19 8.57 -13.10
C ASN A 238 -3.93 7.73 -12.93
N TYR A 239 -3.74 7.28 -11.70
CA TYR A 239 -2.65 6.41 -11.29
C TYR A 239 -3.05 4.95 -11.46
N TYR A 240 -2.17 4.18 -12.07
CA TYR A 240 -2.28 2.78 -12.37
C TYR A 240 -0.90 2.14 -12.17
N GLY A 241 -0.75 0.86 -12.54
CA GLY A 241 0.51 0.16 -12.36
C GLY A 241 0.59 -0.58 -11.03
N VAL A 242 1.77 -1.14 -10.77
CA VAL A 242 2.02 -2.03 -9.63
C VAL A 242 1.80 -1.33 -8.29
N GLU A 243 2.28 -0.10 -8.11
CA GLU A 243 2.22 0.58 -6.82
C GLU A 243 0.79 0.99 -6.45
N PHE A 244 0.02 1.50 -7.42
CA PHE A 244 -1.39 1.81 -7.21
C PHE A 244 -2.22 0.55 -6.91
N ALA A 245 -1.93 -0.55 -7.61
CA ALA A 245 -2.56 -1.83 -7.35
C ALA A 245 -2.26 -2.34 -5.93
N ILE A 246 -0.99 -2.27 -5.49
CA ILE A 246 -0.58 -2.64 -4.13
C ILE A 246 -1.30 -1.77 -3.09
N PHE A 247 -1.36 -0.45 -3.32
CA PHE A 247 -2.05 0.47 -2.41
C PHE A 247 -3.51 0.05 -2.18
N SER A 248 -4.25 -0.18 -3.27
CA SER A 248 -5.66 -0.58 -3.21
C SER A 248 -5.83 -1.95 -2.56
N ILE A 249 -5.01 -2.93 -2.96
CA ILE A 249 -5.06 -4.30 -2.42
C ILE A 249 -4.73 -4.32 -0.92
N ASN A 250 -3.73 -3.57 -0.47
CA ASN A 250 -3.38 -3.50 0.94
C ASN A 250 -4.51 -2.88 1.76
N TRP A 251 -5.13 -1.81 1.25
CA TRP A 251 -6.30 -1.21 1.89
C TRP A 251 -7.45 -2.21 2.02
N TYR A 252 -7.81 -2.92 0.95
CA TYR A 252 -8.92 -3.87 1.01
C TYR A 252 -8.58 -5.09 1.88
N SER A 253 -7.35 -5.60 1.77
CA SER A 253 -6.87 -6.78 2.52
C SER A 253 -6.86 -6.55 4.02
N LYS A 254 -6.51 -5.34 4.51
CA LYS A 254 -6.56 -5.06 5.95
C LYS A 254 -7.99 -5.12 6.51
N HIS A 255 -8.99 -4.66 5.75
CA HIS A 255 -10.39 -4.76 6.15
C HIS A 255 -10.89 -6.21 6.11
N LEU A 256 -10.58 -6.96 5.05
CA LEU A 256 -10.96 -8.38 4.95
C LEU A 256 -10.32 -9.23 6.05
N THR A 257 -9.06 -8.94 6.40
CA THR A 257 -8.37 -9.62 7.52
C THR A 257 -9.06 -9.34 8.86
N ALA A 258 -9.38 -8.07 9.14
CA ALA A 258 -10.07 -7.68 10.38
C ALA A 258 -11.50 -8.23 10.48
N LEU A 259 -12.13 -8.49 9.33
CA LEU A 259 -13.43 -9.15 9.22
C LEU A 259 -13.32 -10.68 9.13
N GLU A 260 -12.13 -11.25 9.33
CA GLU A 260 -11.90 -12.70 9.33
C GLU A 260 -12.39 -13.39 8.04
N GLU A 261 -12.20 -12.74 6.91
CA GLU A 261 -12.61 -13.23 5.61
C GLU A 261 -11.53 -14.13 4.98
N PRO A 262 -11.88 -15.22 4.27
CA PRO A 262 -10.91 -16.01 3.55
C PRO A 262 -10.54 -15.38 2.20
N VAL A 263 -9.41 -15.79 1.64
CA VAL A 263 -9.05 -15.50 0.24
C VAL A 263 -9.87 -16.38 -0.69
N LEU A 264 -10.66 -15.76 -1.58
CA LEU A 264 -11.61 -16.49 -2.45
C LEU A 264 -10.96 -17.13 -3.67
N SER A 265 -9.83 -16.61 -4.14
CA SER A 265 -9.12 -17.15 -5.31
C SER A 265 -8.68 -18.61 -5.10
N ASP A 266 -8.47 -19.06 -3.87
CA ASP A 266 -7.61 -20.23 -3.62
C ASP A 266 -8.28 -21.46 -3.00
N SER A 267 -9.56 -21.43 -2.55
CA SER A 267 -9.92 -22.45 -1.54
C SER A 267 -11.32 -23.05 -1.50
N LEU A 268 -12.31 -22.66 -2.31
CA LEU A 268 -13.67 -23.21 -2.15
C LEU A 268 -14.27 -23.77 -3.47
N PRO A 269 -14.86 -24.99 -3.45
CA PRO A 269 -15.68 -25.51 -4.56
C PRO A 269 -17.06 -24.84 -4.64
N THR A 270 -17.33 -23.91 -3.74
CA THR A 270 -18.58 -23.18 -3.57
C THR A 270 -18.68 -22.03 -4.57
N LYS A 271 -19.87 -21.84 -5.15
CA LYS A 271 -20.17 -20.58 -5.86
C LYS A 271 -20.39 -19.50 -4.81
N ILE A 272 -19.62 -18.43 -4.86
CA ILE A 272 -19.72 -17.32 -3.89
C ILE A 272 -19.63 -15.99 -4.61
N PHE A 273 -20.46 -15.05 -4.18
CA PHE A 273 -20.30 -13.63 -4.45
C PHE A 273 -20.07 -12.90 -3.12
N ARG A 274 -19.05 -12.04 -3.06
CA ARG A 274 -18.73 -11.25 -1.88
C ARG A 274 -18.70 -9.77 -2.23
N PHE A 275 -19.42 -8.99 -1.45
CA PHE A 275 -19.42 -7.54 -1.51
C PHE A 275 -18.73 -6.98 -0.26
N THR A 276 -17.65 -6.23 -0.47
CA THR A 276 -16.97 -5.45 0.56
C THR A 276 -17.32 -3.98 0.37
N TYR A 277 -17.86 -3.37 1.42
CA TYR A 277 -18.39 -2.01 1.41
C TYR A 277 -17.63 -1.13 2.39
N LEU A 278 -16.76 -0.27 1.85
CA LEU A 278 -15.88 0.61 2.62
C LEU A 278 -16.32 2.06 2.46
N ARG A 279 -17.25 2.50 3.30
CA ARG A 279 -17.68 3.91 3.37
C ARG A 279 -16.64 4.70 4.16
N THR A 280 -16.27 5.89 3.68
CA THR A 280 -15.14 6.66 4.24
C THR A 280 -15.23 6.82 5.75
N PHE A 281 -16.41 7.15 6.28
CA PHE A 281 -16.61 7.50 7.70
C PHE A 281 -17.44 6.50 8.49
N ASP A 282 -17.90 5.41 7.87
CA ASP A 282 -18.74 4.42 8.53
C ASP A 282 -18.06 3.06 8.64
N ASN A 283 -18.66 2.23 9.49
CA ASN A 283 -18.27 0.86 9.73
C ASN A 283 -18.09 0.08 8.41
N PRO A 284 -16.91 -0.54 8.20
CA PRO A 284 -16.68 -1.50 7.12
C PRO A 284 -17.67 -2.66 7.21
N ILE A 285 -18.19 -3.07 6.05
CA ILE A 285 -19.15 -4.18 5.94
C ILE A 285 -18.66 -5.17 4.89
N VAL A 286 -18.79 -6.46 5.17
CA VAL A 286 -18.70 -7.53 4.16
C VAL A 286 -20.02 -8.27 4.13
N ILE A 287 -20.51 -8.59 2.93
CA ILE A 287 -21.68 -9.43 2.68
C ILE A 287 -21.28 -10.52 1.69
N GLY A 288 -21.41 -11.78 2.08
CA GLY A 288 -21.17 -12.91 1.18
C GLY A 288 -22.42 -13.75 1.00
N ILE A 289 -22.71 -14.13 -0.24
CA ILE A 289 -23.74 -15.13 -0.58
C ILE A 289 -23.06 -16.36 -1.18
N GLU A 290 -23.34 -17.51 -0.60
CA GLU A 290 -22.72 -18.79 -0.91
C GLU A 290 -23.77 -19.80 -1.36
N ASN A 291 -23.45 -20.61 -2.37
CA ASN A 291 -24.22 -21.77 -2.78
C ASN A 291 -23.32 -23.02 -2.73
N THR A 292 -23.49 -23.82 -1.67
CA THR A 292 -22.73 -25.05 -1.43
C THR A 292 -23.70 -26.24 -1.40
N ASN A 293 -23.58 -27.18 -2.34
CA ASN A 293 -24.43 -28.38 -2.41
C ASN A 293 -25.93 -28.05 -2.27
N ASP A 294 -26.41 -27.05 -3.01
CA ASP A 294 -27.79 -26.53 -2.99
C ASP A 294 -28.25 -25.91 -1.65
N THR A 295 -27.35 -25.79 -0.68
CA THR A 295 -27.57 -24.97 0.52
C THR A 295 -27.09 -23.55 0.23
N ILE A 296 -28.03 -22.61 0.20
CA ILE A 296 -27.76 -21.21 -0.05
C ILE A 296 -27.78 -20.46 1.27
N SER A 297 -26.73 -19.69 1.52
CA SER A 297 -26.66 -18.87 2.70
C SER A 297 -26.08 -17.50 2.40
N ILE A 298 -26.55 -16.50 3.14
CA ILE A 298 -25.95 -15.18 3.18
C ILE A 298 -25.35 -14.94 4.56
N TYR A 299 -24.17 -14.37 4.60
CA TYR A 299 -23.55 -13.87 5.82
C TYR A 299 -23.20 -12.40 5.65
N TRP A 300 -23.10 -11.70 6.77
CA TRP A 300 -22.57 -10.36 6.81
C TRP A 300 -21.76 -10.14 8.08
N LYS A 301 -20.77 -9.27 7.95
CA LYS A 301 -19.85 -8.91 9.01
C LYS A 301 -19.63 -7.41 9.05
N VAL A 302 -19.47 -6.87 10.25
CA VAL A 302 -19.27 -5.43 10.49
C VAL A 302 -18.16 -5.24 11.51
N SER A 303 -17.27 -4.27 11.28
CA SER A 303 -16.25 -3.86 12.24
C SER A 303 -16.49 -2.44 12.77
N ASP A 304 -15.91 -2.09 13.92
CA ASP A 304 -16.09 -0.79 14.60
C ASP A 304 -15.15 0.33 14.14
N GLY A 305 -14.38 0.10 13.07
CA GLY A 305 -13.55 1.11 12.43
C GLY A 305 -14.29 1.91 11.37
N ALA A 306 -13.53 2.49 10.43
CA ALA A 306 -14.10 3.23 9.31
C ALA A 306 -13.45 2.80 7.99
N GLY A 307 -14.25 2.72 6.92
CA GLY A 307 -13.80 2.21 5.63
C GLY A 307 -12.64 2.99 5.02
N GLY A 308 -12.57 4.31 5.22
CA GLY A 308 -11.44 5.15 4.78
C GLY A 308 -10.22 5.13 5.71
N TYR A 309 -10.28 4.42 6.83
CA TYR A 309 -9.29 4.48 7.91
C TYR A 309 -8.94 3.07 8.40
N GLU A 310 -8.67 2.91 9.69
CA GLU A 310 -8.37 1.61 10.28
C GLU A 310 -9.64 0.77 10.42
N PRO A 311 -9.53 -0.56 10.19
CA PRO A 311 -10.70 -1.43 10.15
C PRO A 311 -11.40 -1.61 11.49
N GLY A 312 -10.71 -1.39 12.61
CA GLY A 312 -11.25 -1.68 13.94
C GLY A 312 -11.36 -3.18 14.21
N LYS A 313 -12.21 -3.56 15.15
CA LYS A 313 -12.51 -4.94 15.56
C LYS A 313 -13.85 -5.38 14.99
N LEU A 314 -13.96 -6.67 14.70
CA LEU A 314 -15.23 -7.32 14.34
C LEU A 314 -16.24 -7.15 15.49
N ILE A 315 -17.40 -6.55 15.19
CA ILE A 315 -18.50 -6.32 16.16
C ILE A 315 -19.79 -7.05 15.80
N GLU A 316 -19.94 -7.47 14.55
CA GLU A 316 -21.08 -8.25 14.10
C GLU A 316 -20.63 -9.32 13.11
N ASN A 317 -21.14 -10.54 13.28
CA ASN A 317 -20.95 -11.66 12.37
C ASN A 317 -22.23 -12.50 12.41
N ARG A 318 -23.04 -12.41 11.36
CA ARG A 318 -24.33 -13.07 11.27
C ARG A 318 -24.45 -13.84 9.97
N LYS A 319 -25.31 -14.86 9.98
CA LYS A 319 -25.59 -15.73 8.83
C LYS A 319 -27.04 -16.17 8.86
N LYS A 320 -27.66 -16.30 7.70
CA LYS A 320 -28.96 -16.97 7.54
C LYS A 320 -29.04 -17.75 6.22
N GLU A 321 -29.94 -18.72 6.18
CA GLU A 321 -30.26 -19.46 4.97
C GLU A 321 -31.15 -18.61 4.05
N LEU A 322 -30.96 -18.78 2.74
CA LEU A 322 -31.77 -18.16 1.71
C LEU A 322 -32.43 -19.20 0.82
N THR A 323 -33.41 -18.77 0.03
CA THR A 323 -34.08 -19.63 -0.93
C THR A 323 -33.31 -19.72 -2.25
N VAL A 324 -33.60 -20.75 -3.05
CA VAL A 324 -33.12 -20.86 -4.43
C VAL A 324 -33.50 -19.63 -5.27
N ALA A 325 -34.70 -19.08 -5.06
CA ALA A 325 -35.15 -17.90 -5.76
C ALA A 325 -34.31 -16.64 -5.45
N ASP A 326 -33.82 -16.50 -4.21
CA ASP A 326 -32.94 -15.39 -3.83
C ASP A 326 -31.58 -15.50 -4.54
N TRP A 327 -31.01 -16.71 -4.59
CA TRP A 327 -29.78 -16.98 -5.32
C TRP A 327 -29.92 -16.68 -6.81
N GLU A 328 -30.96 -17.22 -7.44
CA GLU A 328 -31.24 -17.01 -8.87
C GLU A 328 -31.42 -15.52 -9.19
N LYS A 329 -32.07 -14.75 -8.31
CA LYS A 329 -32.20 -13.30 -8.48
C LYS A 329 -30.84 -12.61 -8.52
N ILE A 330 -29.93 -12.93 -7.60
CA ILE A 330 -28.57 -12.37 -7.57
C ILE A 330 -27.76 -12.83 -8.79
N GLU A 331 -27.75 -14.13 -9.10
CA GLU A 331 -27.00 -14.68 -10.25
C GLU A 331 -27.48 -14.05 -11.57
N ASN A 332 -28.79 -13.87 -11.76
CA ASN A 332 -29.35 -13.16 -12.91
C ASN A 332 -28.88 -11.70 -12.98
N LYS A 333 -28.77 -11.01 -11.84
CA LYS A 333 -28.29 -9.62 -11.80
C LYS A 333 -26.81 -9.54 -12.16
N VAL A 334 -25.98 -10.42 -11.60
CA VAL A 334 -24.55 -10.56 -11.93
C VAL A 334 -24.37 -10.79 -13.45
N ASN A 335 -25.17 -11.68 -14.03
CA ASN A 335 -25.14 -11.95 -15.47
C ASN A 335 -25.59 -10.74 -16.30
N SER A 336 -26.62 -10.01 -15.85
CA SER A 336 -27.16 -8.84 -16.58
C SER A 336 -26.16 -7.70 -16.72
N ILE A 337 -25.29 -7.49 -15.73
CA ILE A 337 -24.21 -6.49 -15.77
C ILE A 337 -22.95 -7.02 -16.46
N LYS A 338 -22.99 -8.26 -16.97
CA LYS A 338 -21.85 -8.97 -17.56
C LYS A 338 -20.62 -8.95 -16.64
N PHE A 339 -20.84 -9.18 -15.35
CA PHE A 339 -19.84 -9.05 -14.29
C PHE A 339 -18.48 -9.63 -14.66
N TRP A 340 -18.46 -10.89 -15.14
CA TRP A 340 -17.23 -11.61 -15.51
C TRP A 340 -16.39 -10.97 -16.62
N ASN A 341 -16.94 -10.00 -17.36
CA ASN A 341 -16.28 -9.29 -18.45
C ASN A 341 -16.06 -7.80 -18.14
N LEU A 342 -16.37 -7.35 -16.92
CA LEU A 342 -16.12 -5.96 -16.53
C LEU A 342 -14.61 -5.73 -16.34
N PRO A 343 -14.11 -4.51 -16.60
CA PRO A 343 -12.79 -4.13 -16.11
C PRO A 343 -12.83 -4.11 -14.57
N THR A 344 -11.76 -4.61 -13.94
CA THR A 344 -11.63 -4.59 -12.48
C THR A 344 -11.73 -3.16 -11.96
N VAL A 345 -10.91 -2.25 -12.48
CA VAL A 345 -10.85 -0.84 -12.06
C VAL A 345 -11.58 0.03 -13.07
N GLU A 346 -12.25 1.08 -12.60
CA GLU A 346 -12.92 2.07 -13.45
C GLU A 346 -12.06 3.32 -13.62
N LYS A 347 -11.94 3.80 -14.86
CA LYS A 347 -11.01 4.88 -15.25
C LYS A 347 -11.53 6.31 -15.02
N SER A 348 -12.75 6.49 -14.52
CA SER A 348 -13.45 7.78 -14.65
C SER A 348 -14.05 8.35 -13.38
N LEU A 349 -13.94 7.65 -12.24
CA LEU A 349 -14.70 7.96 -11.04
C LEU A 349 -13.81 7.80 -9.80
N LEU A 350 -13.03 8.83 -9.49
CA LEU A 350 -12.38 9.01 -8.20
C LEU A 350 -12.96 10.28 -7.55
N GLY A 351 -13.32 10.18 -6.27
CA GLY A 351 -13.67 11.32 -5.43
C GLY A 351 -12.88 11.33 -4.13
N SER A 352 -12.96 12.43 -3.40
CA SER A 352 -12.28 12.61 -2.10
C SER A 352 -12.97 11.90 -0.94
N ASP A 353 -14.27 11.69 -1.05
CA ASP A 353 -15.14 11.05 -0.08
C ASP A 353 -16.14 10.13 -0.77
N GLY A 354 -16.95 9.41 -0.01
CA GLY A 354 -17.93 8.45 -0.52
C GLY A 354 -17.62 7.05 -0.04
N SER A 355 -17.64 6.09 -0.96
CA SER A 355 -17.50 4.69 -0.59
C SER A 355 -16.83 3.87 -1.68
N GLN A 356 -15.99 2.93 -1.26
CA GLN A 356 -15.41 1.93 -2.13
C GLN A 356 -16.25 0.66 -2.09
N TRP A 357 -16.66 0.18 -3.26
CA TRP A 357 -17.45 -1.03 -3.45
C TRP A 357 -16.60 -2.05 -4.19
N ILE A 358 -16.25 -3.14 -3.50
CA ILE A 358 -15.46 -4.23 -4.07
C ILE A 358 -16.37 -5.45 -4.16
N PHE A 359 -16.62 -5.92 -5.37
CA PHE A 359 -17.47 -7.08 -5.63
C PHE A 359 -16.67 -8.20 -6.28
N GLU A 360 -16.56 -9.31 -5.56
CA GLU A 360 -15.87 -10.53 -5.98
C GLU A 360 -16.87 -11.62 -6.34
N GLY A 361 -16.53 -12.42 -7.34
CA GLY A 361 -17.26 -13.62 -7.69
C GLY A 361 -16.30 -14.77 -7.91
N LYS A 362 -16.65 -15.94 -7.38
CA LYS A 362 -15.91 -17.19 -7.53
C LYS A 362 -16.87 -18.30 -7.93
N THR A 363 -16.51 -19.02 -8.98
CA THR A 363 -17.17 -20.26 -9.41
C THR A 363 -16.09 -21.28 -9.77
N LEU A 364 -16.48 -22.50 -10.16
CA LEU A 364 -15.53 -23.55 -10.54
C LEU A 364 -14.62 -23.05 -11.68
N GLY A 365 -13.33 -22.90 -11.38
CA GLY A 365 -12.30 -22.47 -12.32
C GLY A 365 -12.28 -20.98 -12.66
N ASN A 366 -13.19 -20.16 -12.12
CA ASN A 366 -13.27 -18.73 -12.43
C ASN A 366 -13.30 -17.87 -11.18
N TYR A 367 -12.52 -16.79 -11.18
CA TYR A 367 -12.52 -15.75 -10.17
C TYR A 367 -12.49 -14.39 -10.88
N HIS A 368 -13.25 -13.43 -10.38
CA HIS A 368 -13.23 -12.06 -10.87
C HIS A 368 -13.55 -11.09 -9.73
N VAL A 369 -13.00 -9.89 -9.82
CA VAL A 369 -13.21 -8.81 -8.86
C VAL A 369 -13.41 -7.51 -9.61
N VAL A 370 -14.34 -6.70 -9.12
CA VAL A 370 -14.69 -5.39 -9.66
C VAL A 370 -14.66 -4.38 -8.53
N ASP A 371 -13.99 -3.26 -8.77
CA ASP A 371 -13.73 -2.19 -7.82
C ASP A 371 -14.35 -0.87 -8.33
N ARG A 372 -15.31 -0.31 -7.59
CA ARG A 372 -16.07 0.89 -7.98
C ARG A 372 -16.21 1.87 -6.84
N TRP A 373 -15.92 3.15 -7.14
CA TRP A 373 -16.31 4.24 -6.27
C TRP A 373 -17.83 4.47 -6.38
N CYS A 374 -18.51 4.56 -5.23
CA CYS A 374 -19.96 4.77 -5.11
C CYS A 374 -20.81 3.78 -5.93
N GLY A 375 -20.37 2.52 -5.99
CA GLY A 375 -21.11 1.39 -6.55
C GLY A 375 -21.14 1.29 -8.08
N GLY A 376 -21.04 2.39 -8.84
CA GLY A 376 -21.00 2.37 -10.30
C GLY A 376 -21.98 1.36 -10.93
N ILE A 377 -21.49 0.51 -11.85
CA ILE A 377 -22.30 -0.54 -12.49
C ILE A 377 -22.71 -1.70 -11.53
N ILE A 378 -21.97 -1.92 -10.45
CA ILE A 378 -22.24 -2.99 -9.46
C ILE A 378 -23.23 -2.55 -8.36
N TYR A 379 -23.59 -1.27 -8.31
CA TYR A 379 -24.48 -0.69 -7.29
C TYR A 379 -25.75 -1.52 -7.11
N SER A 380 -26.40 -1.86 -8.24
CA SER A 380 -27.69 -2.53 -8.22
C SER A 380 -27.65 -3.95 -7.67
N VAL A 381 -26.59 -4.72 -7.91
CA VAL A 381 -26.46 -6.08 -7.34
C VAL A 381 -26.04 -6.04 -5.87
N CYS A 382 -25.13 -5.14 -5.52
CA CYS A 382 -24.65 -4.98 -4.15
C CYS A 382 -25.76 -4.44 -3.22
N LYS A 383 -26.62 -3.56 -3.73
CA LYS A 383 -27.83 -3.12 -3.02
C LYS A 383 -28.83 -4.24 -2.77
N ASP A 384 -29.01 -5.14 -3.73
CA ASP A 384 -29.86 -6.32 -3.53
C ASP A 384 -29.26 -7.25 -2.47
N LEU A 385 -27.93 -7.38 -2.38
CA LEU A 385 -27.27 -8.11 -1.29
C LEU A 385 -27.53 -7.48 0.08
N ILE A 386 -27.42 -6.14 0.21
CA ILE A 386 -27.77 -5.45 1.46
C ILE A 386 -29.21 -5.79 1.89
N LYS A 387 -30.17 -5.74 0.96
CA LYS A 387 -31.58 -6.03 1.24
C LYS A 387 -31.86 -7.48 1.66
N LEU A 388 -30.98 -8.41 1.34
CA LEU A 388 -31.08 -9.80 1.77
C LEU A 388 -30.55 -10.00 3.21
N THR A 389 -29.82 -9.05 3.77
CA THR A 389 -29.33 -9.10 5.16
C THR A 389 -30.33 -8.48 6.14
N ASP A 390 -30.04 -8.55 7.45
CA ASP A 390 -30.79 -7.83 8.48
C ASP A 390 -30.04 -6.55 8.93
N LEU A 391 -29.17 -5.99 8.08
CA LEU A 391 -28.46 -4.74 8.36
C LEU A 391 -29.42 -3.55 8.39
N GLU A 392 -29.33 -2.73 9.44
CA GLU A 392 -30.13 -1.51 9.60
C GLU A 392 -29.42 -0.31 8.95
N ILE A 393 -29.43 -0.23 7.62
CA ILE A 393 -28.89 0.91 6.87
C ILE A 393 -30.05 1.65 6.21
N LYS A 394 -30.15 2.97 6.41
CA LYS A 394 -31.20 3.76 5.74
C LYS A 394 -30.89 3.83 4.25
N GLU A 395 -31.93 3.84 3.42
CA GLU A 395 -31.80 3.88 1.96
C GLU A 395 -30.94 5.06 1.46
N ASN A 396 -31.05 6.22 2.11
CA ASN A 396 -30.27 7.42 1.77
C ASN A 396 -28.80 7.34 2.21
N ASP A 397 -28.44 6.36 3.05
CA ASP A 397 -27.09 6.12 3.55
C ASP A 397 -26.40 5.00 2.74
N ILE A 398 -27.04 4.51 1.66
CA ILE A 398 -26.46 3.58 0.68
C ILE A 398 -25.91 4.39 -0.50
N TYR A 399 -24.67 4.86 -0.34
CA TYR A 399 -23.90 5.59 -1.36
C TYR A 399 -22.65 4.84 -1.74
#